data_AF-A0A926BKF3-F1
#
_entry.id   AF-A0A926BKF3-F1
#
_cell.length_a   1.000
_cell.length_b   1.000
_cell.length_c   1.000
_cell.angle_alpha   90.00
_cell.angle_beta   90.00
_cell.angle_gamma   90.00
#
_symmetry.space_group_name_H-M   'P 1'
#
loop_
_entity.id
_entity.type
_entity.pdbx_description
1 polymer ?
#
loop_
_entity_poly.entity_id
_entity_poly.type
_entity_poly.pdbx_seq_one_letter_code
_entity_poly.pdbx_strand_id
1 'polypeptide(L)'
;MSEPSPVKTLAEKRELLTYYRGEISREWTLLTARVGTLITSQSFLVTAYTISLGNTNPVLGKRFTLLYPLLLAAAGLSVTFYAYPAISGAAQIIRLWHKKQGQLFLLDPGVAEADPEAMLPDPAMVAYRDDRPLVVSKRTGKVPLDPIQAQSLRFSVVIPVLFAVTWLALVALTLTLHLRYGLK
;
A
#
# COMPACT_ATOMS: atom_id res chain seq x y z
N MET A 1 10.24 47.27 -10.49
CA MET A 1 10.15 46.53 -11.76
C MET A 1 9.82 45.09 -11.39
N SER A 2 8.51 44.80 -11.28
CA SER A 2 8.02 43.48 -10.89
C SER A 2 8.08 42.56 -12.12
N GLU A 3 8.91 41.53 -12.07
CA GLU A 3 8.83 40.45 -13.06
C GLU A 3 7.41 39.86 -13.03
N PRO A 4 6.71 39.79 -14.17
CA PRO A 4 5.48 39.03 -14.23
C PRO A 4 5.83 37.55 -14.04
N SER A 5 5.36 36.96 -12.93
CA SER A 5 5.35 35.52 -12.69
C SER A 5 5.04 34.77 -13.99
N PRO A 6 5.81 33.74 -14.38
CA PRO A 6 5.62 33.09 -15.68
C PRO A 6 4.22 32.49 -15.70
N VAL A 7 3.35 33.07 -16.54
CA VAL A 7 2.06 32.46 -16.88
C VAL A 7 2.41 31.21 -17.67
N LYS A 8 2.50 30.08 -16.96
CA LYS A 8 2.80 28.79 -17.61
C LYS A 8 1.81 28.56 -18.74
N THR A 9 2.32 28.24 -19.92
CA THR A 9 1.47 27.96 -21.07
C THR A 9 0.63 26.70 -20.80
N LEU A 10 -0.50 26.56 -21.50
CA LEU A 10 -1.34 25.35 -21.36
C LEU A 10 -0.55 24.07 -21.67
N ALA A 11 0.42 24.14 -22.59
CA ALA A 11 1.32 23.03 -22.93
C ALA A 11 2.19 22.62 -21.73
N GLU A 12 2.85 23.57 -21.07
CA GLU A 12 3.67 23.30 -19.88
C GLU A 12 2.84 22.73 -18.72
N LYS A 13 1.60 23.19 -18.56
CA LYS A 13 0.68 22.64 -17.53
C LYS A 13 0.25 21.21 -17.85
N ARG A 14 0.04 20.87 -19.12
CA ARG A 14 -0.24 19.48 -19.55
C ARG A 14 0.97 18.58 -19.34
N GLU A 15 2.17 19.04 -19.66
CA GLU A 15 3.41 18.30 -19.39
C GLU A 15 3.56 18.02 -17.89
N LEU A 16 3.29 19.02 -17.04
CA LEU A 16 3.30 18.86 -15.59
C LEU A 16 2.25 17.85 -15.10
N LEU A 17 1.06 17.83 -15.71
CA LEU A 17 0.03 16.83 -15.40
C LEU A 17 0.48 15.42 -15.78
N THR A 18 1.06 15.25 -16.97
CA THR A 18 1.64 13.96 -17.41
C THR A 18 2.75 13.50 -16.48
N TYR A 19 3.61 14.43 -16.03
CA TYR A 19 4.63 14.15 -15.03
C TYR A 19 4.04 13.65 -13.71
N TYR A 20 3.02 14.34 -13.16
CA TYR A 20 2.35 13.89 -11.93
C TYR A 20 1.70 12.51 -12.08
N ARG A 21 1.07 12.23 -13.23
CA ARG A 21 0.47 10.92 -13.52
C ARG A 21 1.53 9.82 -13.59
N GLY A 22 2.65 10.08 -14.26
CA GLY A 22 3.78 9.14 -14.34
C GLY A 22 4.36 8.84 -12.96
N GLU A 23 4.48 9.86 -12.13
CA GLU A 23 5.00 9.74 -10.77
C GLU A 23 4.05 8.97 -9.83
N ILE A 24 2.73 9.22 -9.93
CA ILE A 24 1.72 8.42 -9.22
C ILE A 24 1.81 6.95 -9.62
N SER A 25 1.91 6.66 -10.93
CA SER A 25 2.03 5.28 -11.44
C SER A 25 3.29 4.60 -10.90
N ARG A 26 4.44 5.30 -10.94
CA ARG A 26 5.73 4.82 -10.41
C ARG A 26 5.64 4.47 -8.93
N GLU A 27 5.03 5.34 -8.12
CA GLU A 27 4.87 5.12 -6.68
C GLU A 27 3.88 3.97 -6.39
N TRP A 28 2.85 3.78 -7.20
CA TRP A 28 1.96 2.62 -7.11
C TRP A 28 2.67 1.30 -7.41
N THR A 29 3.50 1.25 -8.45
CA THR A 29 4.33 0.08 -8.76
C THR A 29 5.27 -0.25 -7.60
N LEU A 30 5.91 0.77 -7.03
CA LEU A 30 6.83 0.61 -5.90
C LEU A 30 6.11 0.14 -4.62
N LEU A 31 4.95 0.71 -4.31
CA LEU A 31 4.10 0.29 -3.18
C LEU A 31 3.68 -1.18 -3.33
N THR A 32 3.20 -1.55 -4.52
CA THR A 32 2.76 -2.92 -4.83
C THR A 32 3.91 -3.91 -4.69
N ALA A 33 5.09 -3.58 -5.18
CA ALA A 33 6.28 -4.41 -5.03
C ALA A 33 6.64 -4.62 -3.54
N ARG A 34 6.65 -3.55 -2.73
CA ARG A 34 6.95 -3.64 -1.28
C ARG A 34 5.94 -4.51 -0.53
N VAL A 35 4.65 -4.32 -0.80
CA VAL A 35 3.58 -5.14 -0.21
C VAL A 35 3.70 -6.59 -0.66
N GLY A 36 3.95 -6.84 -1.95
CA GLY A 36 4.15 -8.18 -2.50
C GLY A 36 5.33 -8.91 -1.87
N THR A 37 6.47 -8.24 -1.71
CA THR A 37 7.64 -8.79 -1.00
C THR A 37 7.30 -9.14 0.44
N LEU A 38 6.63 -8.25 1.18
CA LEU A 38 6.19 -8.51 2.55
C LEU A 38 5.29 -9.75 2.62
N ILE A 39 4.24 -9.83 1.79
CA ILE A 39 3.31 -10.97 1.77
C ILE A 39 4.06 -12.28 1.49
N THR A 40 4.99 -12.25 0.54
CA THR A 40 5.79 -13.42 0.15
C THR A 40 6.67 -13.89 1.31
N SER A 41 7.43 -12.97 1.93
CA SER A 41 8.28 -13.27 3.09
C SER A 41 7.47 -13.81 4.26
N GLN A 42 6.32 -13.20 4.56
CA GLN A 42 5.47 -13.65 5.67
C GLN A 42 4.87 -15.04 5.41
N SER A 43 4.45 -15.33 4.18
CA SER A 43 3.94 -16.65 3.80
C SER A 43 5.00 -17.75 3.96
N PHE A 44 6.25 -17.46 3.58
CA PHE A 44 7.38 -18.36 3.80
C PHE A 44 7.61 -18.62 5.30
N LEU A 45 7.63 -17.56 6.11
CA LEU A 45 7.83 -17.68 7.56
C LEU A 45 6.71 -18.45 8.26
N VAL A 46 5.45 -18.22 7.89
CA VAL A 46 4.31 -18.97 8.44
C VAL A 46 4.40 -20.44 8.08
N THR A 47 4.83 -20.76 6.86
CA THR A 47 5.05 -22.15 6.43
C THR A 47 6.17 -22.82 7.22
N ALA A 48 7.30 -22.14 7.40
CA ALA A 48 8.39 -22.63 8.24
C ALA A 48 7.94 -22.83 9.70
N TYR A 49 7.11 -21.92 10.21
CA TYR A 49 6.55 -22.00 11.56
C TYR A 49 5.69 -23.26 11.72
N THR A 50 4.76 -23.53 10.80
CA THR A 50 3.89 -24.72 10.88
C THR A 50 4.69 -26.02 10.76
N ILE A 51 5.69 -26.08 9.87
CA ILE A 51 6.59 -27.23 9.74
C ILE A 51 7.37 -27.46 11.04
N SER A 52 7.88 -26.39 11.67
CA SER A 52 8.64 -26.50 12.91
C SER A 52 7.78 -26.97 14.10
N LEU A 53 6.52 -26.51 14.19
CA LEU A 53 5.57 -26.91 15.22
C LEU A 53 5.06 -28.35 15.01
N GLY A 54 4.95 -28.81 13.77
CA GLY A 54 4.55 -30.17 13.41
C GLY A 54 5.68 -31.21 13.55
N ASN A 55 6.87 -30.82 14.01
CA ASN A 55 7.99 -31.74 14.12
C ASN A 55 7.80 -32.72 15.28
N THR A 56 7.57 -33.99 14.95
CA THR A 56 7.36 -35.11 15.90
C THR A 56 8.64 -35.88 16.25
N ASN A 57 9.81 -35.40 15.83
CA ASN A 57 11.06 -36.10 16.09
C ASN A 57 11.32 -36.28 17.61
N PRO A 58 11.54 -37.51 18.11
CA PRO A 58 11.65 -37.78 19.54
C PRO A 58 12.90 -37.19 20.21
N VAL A 59 13.95 -36.85 19.45
CA VAL A 59 15.22 -36.32 19.98
C VAL A 59 15.30 -34.80 19.85
N LEU A 60 14.87 -34.26 18.71
CA LEU A 60 14.99 -32.83 18.39
C LEU A 60 13.66 -32.06 18.49
N GLY A 61 12.52 -32.76 18.50
CA GLY A 61 11.18 -32.19 18.42
C GLY A 61 10.89 -31.16 19.52
N LYS A 62 11.32 -31.39 20.77
CA LYS A 62 11.08 -30.42 21.86
C LYS A 62 11.77 -29.06 21.63
N ARG A 63 13.02 -29.08 21.15
CA ARG A 63 13.77 -27.85 20.86
C ARG A 63 13.23 -27.19 19.59
N PHE A 64 12.83 -27.99 18.60
CA PHE A 64 12.25 -27.52 17.35
C PHE A 64 10.83 -26.97 17.48
N THR A 65 10.03 -27.41 18.44
CA THR A 65 8.64 -26.95 18.64
C THR A 65 8.51 -25.73 19.55
N LEU A 66 9.60 -25.28 20.18
CA LEU A 66 9.62 -24.09 21.02
C LEU A 66 10.56 -23.00 20.48
N LEU A 67 11.84 -23.32 20.31
CA LEU A 67 12.85 -22.32 19.96
C LEU A 67 12.65 -21.78 18.54
N TYR A 68 12.46 -22.67 17.57
CA TYR A 68 12.33 -22.28 16.16
C TYR A 68 11.05 -21.49 15.89
N PRO A 69 9.85 -21.88 16.37
CA PRO A 69 8.64 -21.07 16.29
C PRO A 69 8.81 -19.66 16.88
N LEU A 70 9.45 -19.54 18.04
CA LEU A 70 9.70 -18.23 18.67
C LEU A 70 10.68 -17.37 17.85
N LEU A 71 11.76 -17.96 17.33
CA LEU A 71 12.71 -17.25 16.46
C LEU A 71 12.06 -16.82 15.14
N LEU A 72 11.25 -17.67 14.54
CA LEU A 72 10.50 -17.36 13.32
C LEU A 72 9.47 -16.25 13.56
N ALA A 73 8.80 -16.26 14.72
CA ALA A 73 7.88 -15.19 15.09
C ALA A 73 8.60 -13.86 15.33
N ALA A 74 9.76 -13.88 16.00
CA ALA A 74 10.59 -12.69 16.16
C ALA A 74 11.07 -12.15 14.80
N ALA A 75 11.47 -13.03 13.88
CA ALA A 75 11.82 -12.65 12.51
C ALA A 75 10.61 -12.05 11.76
N GLY A 76 9.44 -12.66 11.87
CA GLY A 76 8.20 -12.17 11.25
C GLY A 76 7.76 -10.79 11.76
N LEU A 77 7.91 -10.55 13.07
CA LEU A 77 7.72 -9.23 13.68
C LEU A 77 8.76 -8.22 13.20
N SER A 78 10.03 -8.62 13.12
CA SER A 78 11.12 -7.75 12.64
C SER A 78 10.88 -7.31 11.20
N VAL A 79 10.59 -8.25 10.29
CA VAL A 79 10.27 -7.96 8.88
C VAL A 79 9.09 -7.00 8.77
N THR A 80 8.04 -7.23 9.56
CA THR A 80 6.86 -6.34 9.61
C THR A 80 7.23 -4.94 10.07
N PHE A 81 8.03 -4.81 11.12
CA PHE A 81 8.46 -3.53 11.67
C PHE A 81 9.30 -2.73 10.66
N TYR A 82 10.20 -3.39 9.93
CA TYR A 82 10.99 -2.76 8.87
C TYR A 82 10.14 -2.37 7.64
N ALA A 83 9.16 -3.19 7.27
CA ALA A 83 8.32 -2.94 6.10
C ALA A 83 7.30 -1.81 6.33
N TYR A 84 6.80 -1.67 7.56
CA TYR A 84 5.77 -0.69 7.91
C TYR A 84 6.10 0.77 7.49
N PRO A 85 7.24 1.37 7.88
CA PRO A 85 7.56 2.74 7.50
C PRO A 85 7.74 2.90 5.98
N ALA A 86 8.29 1.89 5.30
CA ALA A 86 8.48 1.91 3.85
C ALA A 86 7.15 1.92 3.08
N ILE A 87 6.17 1.14 3.54
CA ILE A 87 4.83 1.07 2.95
C ILE A 87 4.02 2.34 3.30
N SER A 88 4.06 2.76 4.58
CA SER A 88 3.36 3.97 5.04
C SER A 88 3.88 5.23 4.33
N GLY A 89 5.20 5.35 4.15
CA GLY A 89 5.82 6.46 3.43
C GLY A 89 5.38 6.53 1.97
N ALA A 90 5.44 5.41 1.23
CA ALA A 90 4.95 5.36 -0.15
C ALA A 90 3.46 5.73 -0.26
N ALA A 91 2.64 5.22 0.68
CA ALA A 91 1.22 5.56 0.73
C ALA A 91 0.97 7.06 0.96
N GLN A 92 1.82 7.73 1.75
CA GLN A 92 1.74 9.18 1.94
C GLN A 92 2.18 9.96 0.70
N ILE A 93 3.24 9.51 0.02
CA ILE A 93 3.75 10.14 -1.21
C ILE A 93 2.69 10.08 -2.32
N ILE A 94 2.03 8.94 -2.51
CA ILE A 94 0.92 8.80 -3.48
C ILE A 94 -0.18 9.82 -3.18
N ARG A 95 -0.60 9.94 -1.91
CA ARG A 95 -1.60 10.95 -1.49
C ARG A 95 -1.13 12.38 -1.77
N LEU A 96 0.15 12.67 -1.58
CA LEU A 96 0.74 13.98 -1.86
C LEU A 96 0.70 14.31 -3.35
N TRP A 97 1.03 13.35 -4.23
CA TRP A 97 0.96 13.56 -5.67
C TRP A 97 -0.47 13.75 -6.16
N HIS A 98 -1.42 12.97 -5.67
CA HIS A 98 -2.84 13.21 -5.96
C HIS A 98 -3.32 14.59 -5.48
N LYS A 99 -2.83 15.05 -4.33
CA LYS A 99 -3.12 16.42 -3.85
C LYS A 99 -2.54 17.49 -4.79
N LYS A 100 -1.29 17.32 -5.26
CA LYS A 100 -0.65 18.24 -6.22
C LYS A 100 -1.38 18.27 -7.56
N GLN A 101 -1.78 17.11 -8.07
CA GLN A 101 -2.60 17.00 -9.28
C GLN A 101 -3.95 17.70 -9.10
N GLY A 102 -4.62 17.47 -7.97
CA GLY A 102 -5.87 18.16 -7.63
C GLY A 102 -5.71 19.68 -7.55
N GLN A 103 -4.62 20.18 -6.97
CA GLN A 103 -4.32 21.61 -6.91
C GLN A 103 -4.11 22.22 -8.30
N LEU A 104 -3.45 21.51 -9.21
CA LEU A 104 -3.25 21.98 -10.57
C LEU A 104 -4.58 22.21 -11.30
N PHE A 105 -5.52 21.28 -11.15
CA PHE A 105 -6.86 21.41 -11.75
C PHE A 105 -7.70 22.55 -11.17
N LEU A 106 -7.47 22.94 -9.92
CA LEU A 106 -8.19 24.05 -9.29
C LEU A 106 -7.62 25.40 -9.67
N LEU A 107 -6.30 25.48 -9.80
CA LEU A 107 -5.62 26.71 -10.19
C LEU A 107 -5.86 27.03 -11.67
N ASP A 108 -5.98 26.01 -12.52
CA ASP A 108 -6.13 26.19 -13.96
C ASP A 108 -7.22 25.26 -14.55
N PRO A 109 -8.50 25.68 -14.51
CA PRO A 109 -9.62 24.90 -15.06
C PRO A 109 -9.44 24.55 -16.54
N GLY A 110 -8.77 25.39 -17.32
CA GLY A 110 -8.46 25.13 -18.72
C GLY A 110 -7.56 23.91 -18.95
N VAL A 111 -6.80 23.46 -17.94
CA VAL A 111 -6.04 22.20 -18.01
C VAL A 111 -6.98 21.00 -17.88
N ALA A 112 -7.99 21.09 -17.03
CA ALA A 112 -9.01 20.06 -16.89
C ALA A 112 -9.91 19.97 -18.12
N GLU A 113 -10.32 21.11 -18.69
CA GLU A 113 -11.16 21.16 -19.90
C GLU A 113 -10.43 20.67 -21.16
N ALA A 114 -9.12 20.89 -21.22
CA ALA A 114 -8.33 20.50 -22.37
C ALA A 114 -7.77 19.07 -22.26
N ASP A 115 -7.93 18.39 -21.13
CA ASP A 115 -7.53 16.99 -20.94
C ASP A 115 -8.55 16.06 -21.61
N PRO A 116 -8.19 15.36 -22.72
CA PRO A 116 -9.11 14.46 -23.41
C PRO A 116 -9.53 13.27 -22.53
N GLU A 117 -8.77 12.91 -21.48
CA GLU A 117 -9.21 11.93 -20.48
C GLU A 117 -10.26 12.47 -19.51
N ALA A 118 -10.38 13.80 -19.38
CA ALA A 118 -11.36 14.46 -18.53
C ALA A 118 -12.67 14.79 -19.29
N MET A 119 -12.61 14.87 -20.63
CA MET A 119 -13.72 15.27 -21.51
C MET A 119 -14.11 14.12 -22.45
N LEU A 120 -15.17 13.37 -22.07
CA LEU A 120 -15.95 12.34 -22.79
C LEU A 120 -15.44 10.86 -22.77
N PRO A 121 -16.27 9.89 -22.32
CA PRO A 121 -16.02 8.46 -22.51
C PRO A 121 -16.85 7.84 -23.65
N ASP A 122 -16.25 6.87 -24.35
CA ASP A 122 -16.92 5.90 -25.24
C ASP A 122 -17.86 4.98 -24.42
N PRO A 123 -19.12 4.75 -24.84
CA PRO A 123 -20.09 3.94 -24.11
C PRO A 123 -19.65 2.49 -23.83
N ALA A 124 -18.78 1.90 -24.64
CA ALA A 124 -18.25 0.55 -24.38
C ALA A 124 -17.18 0.54 -23.27
N MET A 125 -16.43 1.63 -23.11
CA MET A 125 -15.45 1.82 -22.04
C MET A 125 -16.09 2.15 -20.69
N VAL A 126 -17.32 2.69 -20.66
CA VAL A 126 -18.10 2.97 -19.44
C VAL A 126 -18.50 1.69 -18.71
N ALA A 127 -18.71 0.57 -19.41
CA ALA A 127 -19.13 -0.69 -18.81
C ALA A 127 -17.99 -1.47 -18.13
N TYR A 128 -16.73 -1.24 -18.54
CA TYR A 128 -15.55 -1.81 -17.89
C TYR A 128 -14.94 -0.86 -16.84
N ARG A 129 -15.17 0.45 -17.01
CA ARG A 129 -14.73 1.53 -16.12
C ARG A 129 -15.90 1.99 -15.24
N ASP A 130 -16.35 1.09 -14.37
CA ASP A 130 -17.33 1.46 -13.35
C ASP A 130 -16.71 2.51 -12.42
N ASP A 131 -17.30 3.71 -12.48
CA ASP A 131 -17.13 4.90 -11.65
C ASP A 131 -16.03 5.97 -11.94
N ARG A 132 -16.30 6.73 -13.02
CA ARG A 132 -16.41 8.22 -13.06
C ARG A 132 -15.20 9.09 -13.44
N PRO A 133 -15.44 10.16 -14.26
CA PRO A 133 -14.45 11.18 -14.55
C PRO A 133 -14.06 11.93 -13.29
N LEU A 134 -12.86 12.51 -13.27
CA LEU A 134 -12.41 13.46 -12.26
C LEU A 134 -13.28 14.73 -12.35
N VAL A 135 -14.54 14.65 -11.90
CA VAL A 135 -15.39 15.83 -11.73
C VAL A 135 -14.77 16.60 -10.59
N VAL A 136 -13.98 17.62 -10.95
CA VAL A 136 -13.57 18.66 -10.03
C VAL A 136 -14.86 19.23 -9.46
N SER A 137 -15.19 18.84 -8.24
CA SER A 137 -16.29 19.46 -7.52
C SER A 137 -15.97 20.94 -7.40
N LYS A 138 -16.65 21.77 -8.20
CA LYS A 138 -16.60 23.25 -8.13
C LYS A 138 -16.92 23.76 -6.71
N ARG A 139 -17.51 22.92 -5.84
CA ARG A 139 -17.94 23.26 -4.49
C ARG A 139 -16.89 22.98 -3.40
N THR A 140 -15.92 22.07 -3.61
CA THR A 140 -15.01 21.64 -2.52
C THR A 140 -13.53 21.83 -2.77
N GLY A 141 -13.10 22.21 -3.98
CA GLY A 141 -11.69 22.51 -4.21
C GLY A 141 -10.76 21.32 -3.93
N LYS A 142 -11.24 20.08 -4.17
CA LYS A 142 -10.47 18.86 -3.97
C LYS A 142 -10.80 17.93 -5.12
N VAL A 143 -9.78 17.40 -5.79
CA VAL A 143 -9.95 16.19 -6.60
C VAL A 143 -9.92 15.04 -5.60
N PRO A 144 -11.09 14.41 -5.31
CA PRO A 144 -11.11 13.31 -4.38
C PRO A 144 -10.27 12.17 -4.95
N LEU A 145 -9.38 11.63 -4.12
CA LEU A 145 -8.80 10.33 -4.39
C LEU A 145 -9.96 9.34 -4.56
N ASP A 146 -9.93 8.58 -5.65
CA ASP A 146 -10.95 7.56 -5.93
C ASP A 146 -11.14 6.68 -4.67
N PRO A 147 -12.38 6.44 -4.20
CA PRO A 147 -12.64 5.58 -3.06
C PRO A 147 -11.92 4.23 -3.14
N ILE A 148 -11.78 3.64 -4.33
CA ILE A 148 -11.07 2.38 -4.54
C ILE A 148 -9.57 2.55 -4.25
N GLN A 149 -8.95 3.60 -4.81
CA GLN A 149 -7.54 3.90 -4.56
C GLN A 149 -7.28 4.22 -3.09
N ALA A 150 -8.18 4.98 -2.46
CA ALA A 150 -8.11 5.28 -1.03
C ALA A 150 -8.22 4.01 -0.18
N GLN A 151 -9.08 3.07 -0.56
CA GLN A 151 -9.21 1.77 0.08
C GLN A 151 -7.96 0.91 -0.10
N SER A 152 -7.40 0.85 -1.31
CA SER A 152 -6.16 0.13 -1.60
C SER A 152 -4.98 0.66 -0.77
N LEU A 153 -4.85 1.99 -0.64
CA LEU A 153 -3.85 2.63 0.22
C LEU A 153 -4.04 2.30 1.70
N ARG A 154 -5.28 2.27 2.19
CA ARG A 154 -5.59 1.84 3.56
C ARG A 154 -5.22 0.39 3.77
N PHE A 155 -5.60 -0.49 2.83
CA PHE A 155 -5.27 -1.90 2.87
C PHE A 155 -3.75 -2.12 2.96
N SER A 156 -2.97 -1.46 2.11
CA SER A 156 -1.50 -1.56 2.15
C SER A 156 -0.92 -1.23 3.52
N VAL A 157 -1.42 -0.19 4.20
CA VAL A 157 -0.93 0.23 5.54
C VAL A 157 -1.42 -0.71 6.66
N VAL A 158 -2.57 -1.37 6.47
CA VAL A 158 -3.14 -2.31 7.44
C VAL A 158 -2.44 -3.67 7.40
N ILE A 159 -1.97 -4.13 6.23
CA ILE A 159 -1.33 -5.44 6.08
C ILE A 159 -0.17 -5.69 7.08
N PRO A 160 0.80 -4.77 7.28
CA PRO A 160 1.84 -4.98 8.30
C PRO A 160 1.25 -5.16 9.70
N VAL A 161 0.24 -4.37 10.08
CA VAL A 161 -0.39 -4.48 11.40
C VAL A 161 -1.06 -5.83 11.58
N LEU A 162 -1.76 -6.32 10.56
CA LEU A 162 -2.36 -7.67 10.58
C LEU A 162 -1.29 -8.75 10.82
N PHE A 163 -0.19 -8.71 10.08
CA PHE A 163 0.91 -9.66 10.30
C PHE A 163 1.51 -9.56 11.70
N ALA A 164 1.70 -8.35 12.24
CA ALA A 164 2.18 -8.19 13.61
C ALA A 164 1.25 -8.87 14.63
N VAL A 165 -0.06 -8.62 14.52
CA VAL A 165 -1.08 -9.24 15.39
C VAL A 165 -1.08 -10.76 15.23
N THR A 166 -1.00 -11.27 13.99
CA THR A 166 -0.90 -12.71 13.73
C THR A 166 0.32 -13.32 14.41
N TRP A 167 1.49 -12.70 14.32
CA TRP A 167 2.69 -13.22 14.99
C TRP A 167 2.58 -13.21 16.51
N LEU A 168 2.00 -12.16 17.10
CA LEU A 168 1.74 -12.13 18.54
C LEU A 168 0.79 -13.25 18.97
N ALA A 169 -0.25 -13.51 18.18
CA ALA A 169 -1.18 -14.62 18.41
C ALA A 169 -0.47 -15.99 18.29
N LEU A 170 0.42 -16.17 17.32
CA LEU A 170 1.20 -17.40 17.15
C LEU A 170 2.20 -17.61 18.30
N VAL A 171 2.84 -16.56 18.80
CA VAL A 171 3.69 -16.64 20.00
C VAL A 171 2.87 -17.07 21.20
N ALA A 172 1.71 -16.44 21.43
CA ALA A 172 0.81 -16.82 22.52
C ALA A 172 0.34 -18.28 22.38
N LEU A 173 0.03 -18.72 21.16
CA LEU A 173 -0.34 -20.10 20.87
C LEU A 173 0.82 -21.07 21.19
N THR A 174 2.04 -20.77 20.75
CA THR A 174 3.22 -21.61 21.02
C THR A 174 3.44 -21.76 22.54
N LEU A 175 3.39 -20.64 23.27
CA LEU A 175 3.59 -20.63 24.71
C LEU A 175 2.47 -21.38 25.44
N THR A 176 1.21 -21.16 25.06
CA THR A 176 0.07 -21.86 25.69
C THR A 176 0.10 -23.37 25.41
N LEU A 177 0.47 -23.80 24.21
CA LEU A 177 0.65 -25.21 23.89
C LEU A 177 1.77 -25.83 24.74
N HIS A 178 2.90 -25.14 24.89
CA HIS A 178 4.00 -25.64 25.69
C HIS A 178 3.65 -25.70 27.19
N LEU A 179 2.96 -24.69 27.72
CA LEU A 179 2.53 -24.63 29.13
C LEU A 179 1.44 -25.66 29.46
N ARG A 180 0.46 -25.87 28.57
CA ARG A 180 -0.66 -26.79 28.81
C ARG A 180 -0.31 -28.25 28.58
N TYR A 181 0.32 -28.54 27.45
CA TYR A 181 0.55 -29.93 27.04
C TYR A 181 1.91 -30.44 27.45
N GLY A 182 2.76 -29.58 28.00
CA GLY A 182 4.09 -29.93 28.48
C GLY A 182 4.77 -30.87 27.52
N LEU A 183 4.83 -30.49 26.22
CA LEU A 183 5.34 -31.30 25.11
C LEU A 183 6.64 -31.96 25.58
N LYS A 184 6.48 -33.22 25.98
CA LYS A 184 7.39 -33.96 26.84
C LYS A 184 8.42 -34.69 26.05
#